data_AF-A0AAX3JMA8-F1
#
_entry.id   AF-A0AAX3JMA8-F1
#
_cell.length_a   1.000
_cell.length_b   1.000
_cell.length_c   1.000
_cell.angle_alpha   90.00
_cell.angle_beta   90.00
_cell.angle_gamma   90.00
#
_symmetry.space_group_name_H-M   'P 1'
#
loop_
_entity.id
_entity.type
_entity.pdbx_description
1 polymer ?
#
loop_
_entity_poly.entity_id
_entity_poly.type
_entity_poly.pdbx_seq_one_letter_code
_entity_poly.pdbx_strand_id
1 'polypeptide(L)'
;MTSLRDLDKMFVMNSAGIKIPLSSIVRIKKKKGFGEIFRENQSLVVNLTSGIAPNENLALITANVVNFVTNKVPKKDGVLVKFEGEYSEFMKSMQNLWL
;
A
#
# COMPACT_ATOMS: atom_id res chain seq x y z
N MET A 1 -16.52 19.08 -7.59
CA MET A 1 -15.76 18.79 -6.35
C MET A 1 -16.62 19.18 -5.16
N THR A 2 -17.02 18.21 -4.34
CA THR A 2 -17.79 18.45 -3.11
C THR A 2 -16.86 19.06 -2.06
N SER A 3 -17.16 20.27 -1.59
CA SER A 3 -16.37 20.97 -0.57
C SER A 3 -16.84 20.58 0.83
N LEU A 4 -16.00 20.80 1.85
CA LEU A 4 -16.43 20.57 3.24
C LEU A 4 -17.67 21.41 3.62
N ARG A 5 -17.83 22.58 2.98
CA ARG A 5 -18.99 23.48 3.16
C ARG A 5 -20.29 22.92 2.57
N ASP A 6 -20.22 21.92 1.71
CA ASP A 6 -21.43 21.28 1.18
C ASP A 6 -22.07 20.31 2.18
N LEU A 7 -21.31 19.84 3.19
CA LEU A 7 -21.86 19.06 4.31
C LEU A 7 -22.76 19.91 5.22
N ASP A 8 -22.60 21.23 5.25
CA ASP A 8 -23.47 22.14 6.01
C ASP A 8 -24.90 22.23 5.43
N LYS A 9 -25.07 21.81 4.18
CA LYS A 9 -26.38 21.73 3.49
C LYS A 9 -27.06 20.37 3.68
N MET A 10 -26.45 19.44 4.41
CA MET A 10 -27.00 18.11 4.67
C MET A 10 -27.82 18.10 5.96
N PHE A 11 -28.91 17.33 5.96
CA PHE A 11 -29.83 17.19 7.08
C PHE A 11 -30.18 15.72 7.30
N VAL A 12 -30.47 15.36 8.54
CA VAL A 12 -31.09 14.07 8.92
C VAL A 12 -32.45 14.34 9.54
N MET A 13 -33.38 13.40 9.43
CA MET A 13 -34.68 13.51 10.11
C MET A 13 -34.62 12.81 11.47
N ASN A 14 -35.15 13.44 12.50
CA ASN A 14 -35.37 12.76 13.79
C ASN A 14 -36.68 11.94 13.76
N SER A 15 -36.98 11.24 14.86
CA SER A 15 -38.20 10.43 15.01
C SER A 15 -39.50 11.22 14.91
N ALA A 16 -39.46 12.53 15.14
CA ALA A 16 -40.59 13.44 14.99
C ALA A 16 -40.73 14.02 13.57
N GLY A 17 -39.90 13.59 12.61
CA GLY A 17 -39.90 14.09 11.23
C GLY A 17 -39.27 15.47 11.06
N ILE A 18 -38.55 15.97 12.07
CA ILE A 18 -37.90 17.29 12.03
C ILE A 18 -36.53 17.16 11.37
N LYS A 19 -36.23 18.06 10.43
CA LYS A 19 -34.91 18.18 9.79
C LYS A 19 -33.91 18.79 10.76
N ILE A 20 -32.88 18.02 11.08
CA ILE A 20 -31.76 18.43 11.93
C ILE A 20 -30.51 18.60 11.05
N PRO A 21 -29.83 19.76 11.05
CA PRO A 21 -28.60 19.96 10.32
C PRO A 21 -27.53 18.96 10.76
N LEU A 22 -26.84 18.33 9.80
CA LEU A 22 -25.79 17.35 10.10
C LEU A 22 -24.70 17.96 11.01
N SER A 23 -24.32 19.21 10.75
CA SER A 23 -23.33 19.96 11.54
C SER A 23 -23.70 20.16 13.02
N SER A 24 -24.98 20.03 13.40
CA SER A 24 -25.43 20.17 14.80
C SER A 24 -25.20 18.92 15.66
N ILE A 25 -24.96 17.77 15.02
CA ILE A 25 -24.88 16.46 15.70
C ILE A 25 -23.55 15.73 15.47
N VAL A 26 -22.71 16.16 14.52
CA VAL A 26 -21.39 15.56 14.27
C VAL A 26 -20.27 16.60 14.22
N ARG A 27 -19.04 16.16 14.53
CA ARG A 27 -17.82 16.94 14.30
C ARG A 27 -17.09 16.45 13.07
N ILE A 28 -17.04 17.28 12.03
CA ILE A 28 -16.37 16.96 10.76
C ILE A 28 -14.91 17.41 10.84
N LYS A 29 -13.98 16.51 10.49
CA LYS A 29 -12.55 16.83 10.41
C LYS A 29 -11.97 16.31 9.10
N LYS A 30 -11.23 17.16 8.38
CA LYS A 30 -10.44 16.72 7.22
C LYS A 30 -9.27 15.89 7.73
N LYS A 31 -9.15 14.66 7.23
CA LYS A 31 -8.02 13.76 7.54
C LYS A 31 -7.44 13.23 6.24
N LYS A 32 -6.12 13.07 6.19
CA LYS A 32 -5.47 12.29 5.12
C LYS A 32 -5.68 10.81 5.43
N GLY A 33 -6.04 10.04 4.40
CA GLY A 33 -6.22 8.60 4.48
C GLY A 33 -5.76 7.93 3.20
N PHE A 34 -5.83 6.60 3.17
CA PHE A 34 -5.54 5.82 1.97
C PHE A 34 -6.83 5.68 1.15
N GLY A 35 -6.74 5.88 -0.16
CA GLY A 35 -7.88 5.67 -1.07
C GLY A 35 -8.20 4.19 -1.26
N GLU A 36 -7.18 3.34 -1.15
CA GLU A 36 -7.28 1.90 -1.36
C GLU A 36 -6.36 1.17 -0.35
N ILE A 37 -6.70 -0.09 -0.09
CA ILE A 37 -5.94 -0.98 0.79
C ILE A 37 -5.57 -2.23 -0.01
N PHE A 38 -4.29 -2.36 -0.37
CA PHE A 38 -3.78 -3.53 -1.07
C PHE A 38 -3.50 -4.66 -0.08
N ARG A 39 -3.95 -5.87 -0.44
CA ARG A 39 -3.79 -7.06 0.39
C ARG A 39 -3.41 -8.26 -0.45
N GLU A 40 -2.51 -9.07 0.09
CA GLU A 40 -2.15 -10.38 -0.43
C GLU A 40 -2.11 -11.36 0.75
N ASN A 41 -2.74 -12.53 0.60
CA ASN A 41 -2.81 -13.56 1.66
C ASN A 41 -3.21 -12.99 3.03
N GLN A 42 -4.29 -12.19 3.04
CA GLN A 42 -4.83 -11.50 4.22
C GLN A 42 -3.88 -10.50 4.91
N SER A 43 -2.71 -10.21 4.34
CA SER A 43 -1.76 -9.23 4.86
C SER A 43 -1.87 -7.90 4.13
N LEU A 44 -1.61 -6.78 4.81
CA LEU A 44 -1.47 -5.46 4.17
C LEU A 44 -0.15 -5.42 3.41
N VAL A 45 -0.19 -5.05 2.12
CA VAL A 45 1.01 -5.01 1.28
C VAL A 45 1.17 -3.66 0.58
N VAL A 46 2.43 -3.33 0.29
CA VAL A 46 2.79 -2.23 -0.60
C VAL A 46 3.79 -2.80 -1.60
N ASN A 47 3.40 -2.80 -2.88
CA ASN A 47 4.22 -3.35 -3.95
C ASN A 47 5.06 -2.23 -4.55
N LEU A 48 6.38 -2.37 -4.46
CA LEU A 48 7.34 -1.51 -5.14
C LEU A 48 7.86 -2.27 -6.35
N THR A 49 7.49 -1.82 -7.54
CA THR A 49 7.87 -2.44 -8.81
C THR A 49 8.84 -1.55 -9.58
N SER A 50 9.87 -2.15 -10.16
CA SER A 50 10.79 -1.46 -11.06
C SER A 50 11.30 -2.44 -12.11
N GLY A 51 11.63 -1.93 -13.29
CA GLY A 51 12.34 -2.68 -14.32
C GLY A 51 13.85 -2.58 -14.13
N ILE A 52 14.58 -3.50 -14.76
CA ILE A 52 16.03 -3.42 -14.87
C ILE A 52 16.38 -2.79 -16.22
N ALA A 53 17.43 -1.96 -16.25
CA ALA A 53 17.87 -1.34 -17.49
C ALA A 53 18.31 -2.40 -18.52
N PRO A 54 18.17 -2.15 -19.83
CA PRO A 54 18.62 -3.09 -20.85
C PRO A 54 20.11 -3.44 -20.71
N ASN A 55 20.47 -4.67 -21.03
CA ASN A 55 21.84 -5.22 -20.97
C ASN A 55 22.47 -5.32 -19.57
N GLU A 56 21.72 -5.06 -18.50
CA GLU A 56 22.19 -5.29 -17.13
C GLU A 56 21.99 -6.76 -16.70
N ASN A 57 22.84 -7.20 -15.77
CA ASN A 57 22.76 -8.56 -15.25
C ASN A 57 21.71 -8.66 -14.12
N LEU A 58 20.61 -9.39 -14.38
CA LEU A 58 19.52 -9.61 -13.42
C LEU A 58 20.03 -10.07 -12.05
N ALA A 59 20.89 -11.10 -12.01
CA ALA A 59 21.37 -11.68 -10.76
C ALA A 59 22.21 -10.68 -9.94
N LEU A 60 23.10 -9.94 -10.60
CA LEU A 60 23.93 -8.92 -9.96
C LEU A 60 23.10 -7.77 -9.40
N ILE A 61 22.19 -7.22 -10.22
CA ILE A 61 21.33 -6.11 -9.82
C ILE A 61 20.41 -6.52 -8.66
N THR A 62 19.78 -7.71 -8.74
CA THR A 62 18.93 -8.16 -7.64
C THR A 62 19.72 -8.41 -6.37
N ALA A 63 20.92 -8.99 -6.43
CA ALA A 63 21.78 -9.16 -5.27
C ALA A 63 22.11 -7.80 -4.61
N ASN A 64 22.39 -6.77 -5.42
CA ASN A 64 22.65 -5.41 -4.93
C ASN A 64 21.42 -4.81 -4.24
N VAL A 65 20.22 -4.97 -4.82
CA VAL A 65 18.96 -4.48 -4.25
C VAL A 65 18.65 -5.20 -2.93
N VAL A 66 18.75 -6.54 -2.89
CA VAL A 66 18.51 -7.33 -1.69
C VAL A 66 19.47 -6.92 -0.58
N ASN A 67 20.76 -6.76 -0.90
CA ASN A 67 21.77 -6.30 0.05
C ASN A 67 21.45 -4.90 0.59
N PHE A 68 21.13 -3.95 -0.30
CA PHE A 68 20.76 -2.59 0.11
C PHE A 68 19.54 -2.59 1.03
N VAL A 69 18.47 -3.26 0.65
CA VAL A 69 17.23 -3.27 1.43
C VAL A 69 17.41 -3.99 2.77
N THR A 70 18.17 -5.09 2.79
CA THR A 70 18.37 -5.87 4.02
C THR A 70 19.28 -5.15 5.02
N ASN A 71 20.30 -4.45 4.53
CA ASN A 71 21.39 -3.94 5.37
C ASN A 71 21.42 -2.41 5.52
N LYS A 72 20.72 -1.67 4.67
CA LYS A 72 20.72 -0.19 4.67
C LYS A 72 19.36 0.43 4.93
N VAL A 73 18.26 -0.25 4.57
CA VAL A 73 16.91 0.28 4.84
C VAL A 73 16.53 0.00 6.29
N PRO A 74 16.11 1.02 7.07
CA PRO A 74 15.64 0.82 8.43
C PRO A 74 14.45 -0.14 8.48
N LYS A 75 14.56 -1.16 9.33
CA LYS A 75 13.47 -2.12 9.56
C LYS A 75 12.48 -1.54 10.57
N LYS A 76 11.20 -1.78 10.32
CA LYS A 76 10.11 -1.40 11.22
C LYS A 76 9.41 -2.67 11.70
N ASP A 77 9.13 -2.74 13.01
CA ASP A 77 8.43 -3.87 13.58
C ASP A 77 7.08 -4.11 12.90
N GLY A 78 6.77 -5.39 12.67
CA GLY A 78 5.56 -5.81 11.96
C GLY A 78 5.59 -5.59 10.45
N VAL A 79 6.71 -5.15 9.86
CA VAL A 79 6.90 -5.05 8.41
C VAL A 79 7.86 -6.14 7.94
N LEU A 80 7.36 -6.99 7.03
CA LEU A 80 8.16 -8.01 6.34
C LEU A 80 8.42 -7.54 4.91
N VAL A 81 9.64 -7.76 4.43
CA VAL A 81 10.03 -7.47 3.05
C VAL A 81 10.18 -8.78 2.30
N LYS A 82 9.53 -8.89 1.14
CA LYS A 82 9.63 -10.02 0.23
C LYS A 82 10.12 -9.51 -1.12
N PHE A 83 11.00 -10.28 -1.76
CA PHE A 83 11.47 -10.03 -3.12
C PHE A 83 10.84 -11.07 -4.05
N GLU A 84 10.16 -10.61 -5.10
CA GLU A 84 9.43 -11.44 -6.07
C GLU A 84 9.73 -10.99 -7.51
N GLY A 85 9.11 -11.65 -8.49
CA GLY A 85 9.32 -11.41 -9.92
C GLY A 85 10.33 -12.37 -10.54
N GLU A 86 10.92 -11.97 -11.67
CA GLU A 86 11.81 -12.80 -12.49
C GLU A 86 12.99 -13.40 -11.70
N TYR A 87 13.52 -12.67 -10.71
CA TYR A 87 14.58 -13.21 -9.85
C TYR A 87 14.13 -14.44 -9.05
N SER A 88 12.89 -14.46 -8.57
CA SER A 88 12.36 -15.61 -7.83
C SER A 88 12.23 -16.85 -8.72
N GLU A 89 11.92 -16.65 -10.00
CA GLU A 89 11.87 -17.72 -11.01
C GLU A 89 13.26 -18.20 -11.39
N PHE A 90 14.21 -17.27 -11.55
CA PHE A 90 15.63 -17.59 -11.78
C PHE A 90 16.19 -18.44 -10.65
N MET A 91 15.96 -18.07 -9.38
CA MET A 91 16.46 -18.83 -8.22
C MET A 91 15.84 -20.23 -8.13
N LYS A 92 14.54 -20.36 -8.39
CA LYS A 92 13.87 -21.67 -8.46
C LYS A 92 14.46 -22.55 -9.57
N SER A 93 14.69 -21.97 -10.75
CA SER A 93 15.26 -22.67 -11.91
C SER A 93 16.69 -23.14 -11.63
N MET A 94 17.49 -22.29 -11.00
CA MET A 94 18.83 -22.67 -10.55
C MET A 94 18.75 -23.83 -9.58
N GLN A 95 17.94 -23.75 -8.51
CA GLN A 95 17.84 -24.82 -7.51
C GLN A 95 17.48 -26.19 -8.13
N ASN A 96 16.65 -26.21 -9.16
CA ASN A 96 16.26 -27.43 -9.87
C ASN A 96 17.38 -28.01 -10.76
N LEU A 97 18.35 -27.21 -11.20
CA LEU A 97 19.49 -27.66 -12.01
C LEU A 97 20.61 -28.31 -11.18
N TRP A 98 20.64 -28.06 -9.87
CA TRP A 98 21.62 -28.65 -8.95
C TRP A 98 21.12 -29.96 -8.31
N LEU A 99 19.96 -30.47 -8.77
CA LEU A 99 19.39 -31.78 -8.44
C LEU A 99 19.44 -32.69 -9.68
#